data_AF-A0A954UPB0-F1
#
_entry.id   AF-A0A954UPB0-F1
#
_cell.length_a   1.000
_cell.length_b   1.000
_cell.length_c   1.000
_cell.angle_alpha   90.00
_cell.angle_beta   90.00
_cell.angle_gamma   90.00
#
_symmetry.space_group_name_H-M   'P 1'
#
loop_
_entity.id
_entity.type
_entity.pdbx_description
1 polymer ?
#
loop_
_entity_poly.entity_id
_entity_poly.type
_entity_poly.pdbx_seq_one_letter_code
_entity_poly.pdbx_strand_id
1 'polypeptide(L)'
;MTRDESSTAEFRALKQQALQQAASSFRAAEDWVVFFRKVLGREGLIVQLFPGERSRQAFEQSDEFREIQRMLAKLREQAVPPKEPTKVITVRIPVSLHESLREEAHRRCTSVNKLCISKLVQIIDDQLIPSDISWRSPSGPGLSGRGDGEPG
;
A
#
# COMPACT_ATOMS: atom_id res chain seq x y z
N MET A 1 32.80 24.26 -4.71
CA MET A 1 32.23 23.02 -5.30
C MET A 1 32.00 21.99 -4.18
N THR A 2 31.10 22.24 -3.22
CA THR A 2 31.00 21.38 -2.01
C THR A 2 29.58 21.13 -1.51
N ARG A 3 28.57 21.87 -1.96
CA ARG A 3 27.20 21.78 -1.41
C ARG A 3 26.36 20.66 -2.03
N ASP A 4 26.66 20.28 -3.27
CA ASP A 4 25.90 19.30 -4.06
C ASP A 4 26.35 17.85 -3.79
N GLU A 5 27.67 17.65 -3.59
CA GLU A 5 28.24 16.33 -3.25
C GLU A 5 27.87 15.88 -1.84
N SER A 6 27.85 16.80 -0.85
CA SER A 6 27.42 16.48 0.52
C SER A 6 25.97 16.00 0.56
N SER A 7 25.07 16.65 -0.17
CA SER A 7 23.66 16.25 -0.20
C SER A 7 23.45 14.87 -0.84
N THR A 8 24.28 14.50 -1.82
CA THR A 8 24.22 13.19 -2.50
C THR A 8 24.81 12.08 -1.63
N ALA A 9 25.93 12.35 -0.95
CA ALA A 9 26.57 11.40 -0.05
C ALA A 9 25.70 11.13 1.20
N GLU A 10 25.13 12.18 1.79
CA GLU A 10 24.17 12.06 2.91
C GLU A 10 22.94 11.26 2.51
N PHE A 11 22.37 11.55 1.34
CA PHE A 11 21.22 10.78 0.84
C PHE A 11 21.57 9.30 0.69
N ARG A 12 22.72 8.97 0.09
CA ARG A 12 23.19 7.58 -0.02
C ARG A 12 23.35 6.91 1.36
N ALA A 13 23.91 7.63 2.34
CA ALA A 13 24.05 7.12 3.70
C ALA A 13 22.69 6.83 4.34
N LEU A 14 21.70 7.72 4.16
CA LEU A 14 20.32 7.51 4.64
C LEU A 14 19.68 6.28 3.99
N LYS A 15 19.86 6.07 2.68
CA LYS A 15 19.32 4.87 2.00
C LYS A 15 19.89 3.58 2.59
N GLN A 16 21.20 3.55 2.83
CA GLN A 16 21.89 2.41 3.42
C GLN A 16 21.47 2.20 4.88
N GLN A 17 21.31 3.27 5.64
CA GLN A 17 20.81 3.24 7.02
C GLN A 17 19.38 2.68 7.06
N ALA A 18 18.50 3.08 6.14
CA ALA A 18 17.14 2.56 6.03
C ALA A 18 17.14 1.05 5.78
N LEU A 19 17.96 0.58 4.83
CA LEU A 19 18.08 -0.84 4.52
C LEU A 19 18.63 -1.65 5.70
N GLN A 20 19.66 -1.16 6.39
CA GLN A 20 20.25 -1.84 7.54
C GLN A 20 19.25 -1.97 8.70
N GLN A 21 18.55 -0.90 9.05
CA GLN A 21 17.54 -0.92 10.12
C GLN A 21 16.32 -1.77 9.75
N ALA A 22 15.91 -1.76 8.48
CA ALA A 22 14.89 -2.67 7.96
C ALA A 22 15.36 -4.12 8.05
N ALA A 23 16.59 -4.46 7.64
CA ALA A 23 17.13 -5.81 7.73
C ALA A 23 17.15 -6.34 9.18
N SER A 24 17.55 -5.50 10.14
CA SER A 24 17.49 -5.82 11.57
C SER A 24 16.06 -6.09 12.04
N SER A 25 15.11 -5.25 11.61
CA SER A 25 13.68 -5.43 11.91
C SER A 25 13.11 -6.70 11.27
N PHE A 26 13.53 -7.05 10.05
CA PHE A 26 13.11 -8.27 9.34
C PHE A 26 13.57 -9.54 10.06
N ARG A 27 14.82 -9.58 10.53
CA ARG A 27 15.35 -10.73 11.29
C ARG A 27 14.65 -10.92 12.63
N ALA A 28 14.22 -9.83 13.27
CA ALA A 28 13.53 -9.85 14.55
C ALA A 28 11.99 -9.93 14.40
N ALA A 29 11.45 -9.90 13.18
CA ALA A 29 10.01 -9.86 12.97
C ALA A 29 9.40 -11.25 13.06
N GLU A 30 8.53 -11.45 14.05
CA GLU A 30 7.64 -12.61 14.12
C GLU A 30 6.44 -12.50 13.16
N ASP A 31 6.07 -11.26 12.76
CA ASP A 31 4.90 -10.96 11.92
C ASP A 31 5.22 -9.84 10.91
N TRP A 32 4.76 -10.03 9.67
CA TRP A 32 4.86 -9.05 8.59
C TRP A 32 4.15 -7.73 8.91
N VAL A 33 3.06 -7.76 9.69
CA VAL A 33 2.33 -6.56 10.11
C VAL A 33 3.20 -5.68 11.01
N VAL A 34 3.90 -6.30 11.96
CA VAL A 34 4.82 -5.60 12.87
C VAL A 34 5.97 -4.97 12.10
N PHE A 35 6.52 -5.69 11.13
CA PHE A 35 7.53 -5.16 10.23
C PHE A 35 7.00 -3.98 9.40
N PHE A 36 5.84 -4.14 8.76
CA PHE A 36 5.23 -3.08 7.96
C PHE A 36 5.03 -1.81 8.78
N ARG A 37 4.41 -1.90 9.96
CA ARG A 37 4.15 -0.72 10.80
C ARG A 37 5.43 -0.01 11.23
N LYS A 38 6.47 -0.77 11.61
CA LYS A 38 7.75 -0.20 12.06
C LYS A 38 8.56 0.44 10.93
N VAL A 39 8.52 -0.14 9.74
CA VAL A 39 9.39 0.28 8.63
C VAL A 39 8.65 1.21 7.67
N LEU A 40 7.53 0.75 7.12
CA LEU A 40 6.76 1.40 6.04
C LEU A 40 5.50 2.12 6.52
N GLY A 41 5.15 2.01 7.80
CA GLY A 41 3.97 2.66 8.37
C GLY A 41 4.05 4.18 8.32
N ARG A 42 2.92 4.83 8.61
CA ARG A 42 2.77 6.30 8.64
C ARG A 42 3.76 7.01 9.58
N GLU A 43 4.19 6.34 10.64
CA GLU A 43 5.21 6.82 11.59
C GLU A 43 6.48 5.95 11.56
N GLY A 44 6.61 5.16 10.50
CA GLY A 44 7.67 4.18 10.34
C GLY A 44 9.02 4.82 10.00
N LEU A 45 10.05 3.98 10.05
CA LEU A 45 11.43 4.33 9.78
C LEU A 45 11.61 5.18 8.51
N ILE A 46 10.92 4.83 7.41
CA ILE A 46 11.08 5.54 6.13
C ILE A 46 10.60 7.00 6.23
N VAL A 47 9.47 7.24 6.91
CA VAL A 47 8.94 8.60 7.12
C VAL A 47 9.87 9.42 8.01
N GLN A 48 10.51 8.78 8.99
CA GLN A 48 11.46 9.46 9.89
C GLN A 48 12.79 9.82 9.20
N LEU A 49 13.33 8.92 8.37
CA LEU A 49 14.59 9.14 7.65
C LEU A 49 14.42 10.08 6.45
N PHE A 50 13.24 10.10 5.84
CA PHE A 50 12.91 10.93 4.69
C PHE A 50 11.65 11.75 5.00
N PRO A 51 11.74 12.85 5.76
CA PRO A 51 10.56 13.65 6.08
C PRO A 51 9.99 14.39 4.85
N GLY A 52 10.86 14.76 3.90
CA GLY A 52 10.48 15.47 2.68
C GLY A 52 9.83 14.56 1.64
N GLU A 53 8.80 15.07 0.95
CA GLU A 53 8.08 14.29 -0.08
C GLU A 53 9.00 13.91 -1.24
N ARG A 54 9.79 14.87 -1.75
CA ARG A 54 10.74 14.61 -2.84
C ARG A 54 11.83 13.61 -2.47
N SER A 55 12.30 13.63 -1.21
CA SER A 55 13.33 12.68 -0.76
C SER A 55 12.75 11.29 -0.52
N ARG A 56 11.49 11.17 -0.09
CA ARG A 56 10.76 9.90 -0.05
C ARG A 56 10.57 9.31 -1.43
N GLN A 57 10.01 10.07 -2.37
CA GLN A 57 9.82 9.60 -3.74
C GLN A 57 11.15 9.16 -4.37
N ALA A 58 12.24 9.90 -4.17
CA ALA A 58 13.56 9.51 -4.64
C ALA A 58 14.07 8.21 -3.98
N PHE A 59 13.78 7.99 -2.69
CA PHE A 59 14.14 6.76 -1.99
C PHE A 59 13.29 5.58 -2.46
N GLU A 60 12.01 5.77 -2.72
CA GLU A 60 11.10 4.72 -3.20
C GLU A 60 11.51 4.17 -4.57
N GLN A 61 12.22 4.97 -5.37
CA GLN A 61 12.80 4.53 -6.65
C GLN A 61 14.12 3.78 -6.51
N SER A 62 14.69 3.70 -5.31
CA SER A 62 16.01 3.13 -5.05
C SER A 62 16.00 1.60 -4.92
N ASP A 63 17.17 0.99 -5.15
CA ASP A 63 17.34 -0.46 -4.97
C ASP A 63 17.22 -0.89 -3.50
N GLU A 64 17.59 -0.01 -2.57
CA GLU A 64 17.42 -0.23 -1.14
C GLU A 64 15.94 -0.40 -0.77
N PHE A 65 15.06 0.44 -1.31
CA PHE A 65 13.62 0.32 -1.09
C PHE A 65 13.05 -0.97 -1.70
N ARG A 66 13.50 -1.34 -2.90
CA ARG A 66 13.11 -2.63 -3.52
C ARG A 66 13.48 -3.82 -2.65
N GLU A 67 14.65 -3.79 -2.02
CA GLU A 67 15.06 -4.86 -1.10
C GLU A 67 14.18 -4.91 0.15
N ILE A 68 13.79 -3.77 0.73
CA ILE A 68 12.83 -3.69 1.83
C ILE A 68 11.46 -4.29 1.42
N GLN A 69 10.99 -4.00 0.21
CA GLN A 69 9.76 -4.61 -0.31
C GLN A 69 9.89 -6.13 -0.49
N ARG A 70 11.05 -6.64 -0.93
CA ARG A 70 11.33 -8.10 -0.99
C ARG A 70 11.30 -8.74 0.39
N MET A 71 11.83 -8.08 1.42
CA MET A 71 11.75 -8.55 2.81
C MET A 71 10.30 -8.67 3.28
N LEU A 72 9.48 -7.65 3.02
CA LEU A 72 8.06 -7.68 3.34
C LEU A 72 7.32 -8.83 2.63
N ALA A 73 7.61 -9.05 1.35
CA ALA A 73 7.03 -10.14 0.58
C ALA A 73 7.37 -11.52 1.20
N LYS A 74 8.64 -11.73 1.60
CA LYS A 74 9.07 -12.96 2.28
C LYS A 74 8.34 -13.18 3.61
N LEU A 75 8.16 -12.15 4.44
CA LEU A 75 7.40 -12.28 5.68
C LEU A 75 5.94 -12.66 5.41
N ARG A 76 5.34 -12.11 4.35
CA ARG A 76 3.96 -12.43 3.95
C ARG A 76 3.79 -13.86 3.45
N GLU A 77 4.83 -14.46 2.86
CA GLU A 77 4.81 -15.87 2.46
C GLU A 77 4.89 -16.82 3.65
N GLN A 78 5.59 -16.42 4.71
CA GLN A 78 5.81 -17.24 5.91
C GLN A 78 4.74 -17.03 6.99
N ALA A 79 3.93 -15.98 6.88
CA ALA A 79 2.99 -15.60 7.92
C ALA A 79 1.80 -16.57 8.03
N VAL A 80 1.67 -17.16 9.22
CA VAL A 80 0.41 -17.59 9.84
C VAL A 80 -0.58 -16.40 9.77
N PRO A 81 -1.90 -16.60 9.62
CA PRO A 81 -2.87 -15.50 9.56
C PRO A 81 -2.56 -14.41 10.61
N PRO A 82 -2.54 -13.13 10.19
CA PRO A 82 -2.09 -12.03 11.05
C PRO A 82 -2.90 -11.99 12.34
N LYS A 83 -2.24 -11.72 13.48
CA LYS A 83 -2.92 -11.59 14.78
C LYS A 83 -3.78 -10.32 14.89
N GLU A 84 -3.73 -9.45 13.90
CA GLU A 84 -4.52 -8.22 13.82
C GLU A 84 -5.92 -8.50 13.22
N PRO A 85 -6.98 -7.83 13.71
CA PRO A 85 -8.31 -7.94 13.10
C PRO A 85 -8.29 -7.48 11.63
N THR A 86 -8.54 -8.43 10.72
CA THR A 86 -8.68 -8.15 9.29
C THR A 86 -9.94 -7.31 8.99
N LYS A 87 -9.80 -6.26 8.17
CA LYS A 87 -10.92 -5.50 7.61
C LYS A 87 -11.12 -5.87 6.14
N VAL A 88 -12.39 -5.96 5.70
CA VAL A 88 -12.74 -6.25 4.31
C VAL A 88 -12.88 -4.94 3.54
N ILE A 89 -12.23 -4.86 2.37
CA ILE A 89 -12.43 -3.79 1.40
C ILE A 89 -13.18 -4.39 0.20
N THR A 90 -14.29 -3.77 -0.21
CA THR A 90 -15.03 -4.16 -1.42
C THR A 90 -14.74 -3.16 -2.53
N VAL A 91 -14.14 -3.61 -3.63
CA VAL A 91 -13.80 -2.76 -4.79
C VAL A 91 -14.70 -3.13 -5.96
N ARG A 92 -15.30 -2.12 -6.63
CA ARG A 92 -15.98 -2.31 -7.91
C ARG A 92 -14.98 -2.07 -9.05
N ILE A 93 -14.76 -3.07 -9.87
CA ILE A 93 -13.88 -2.99 -11.05
C ILE A 93 -14.60 -3.49 -12.31
N PRO A 94 -14.24 -3.01 -13.52
CA PRO A 94 -14.77 -3.55 -14.77
C PRO A 94 -14.50 -5.05 -14.92
N VAL A 95 -15.41 -5.76 -15.60
CA VAL A 95 -15.31 -7.21 -15.82
C VAL A 95 -14.00 -7.59 -16.51
N SER A 96 -13.59 -6.84 -17.53
CA SER A 96 -12.32 -7.06 -18.26
C SER A 96 -11.09 -6.95 -17.36
N LEU A 97 -11.09 -6.03 -16.39
CA LEU A 97 -10.01 -5.90 -15.42
C LEU A 97 -10.00 -7.09 -14.45
N HIS A 98 -11.17 -7.53 -13.99
CA HIS A 98 -11.29 -8.72 -13.15
C HIS A 98 -10.79 -9.99 -13.86
N GLU A 99 -11.15 -10.18 -15.14
CA GLU A 99 -10.68 -11.30 -15.96
C GLU A 99 -9.16 -11.28 -16.14
N SER A 100 -8.60 -10.10 -16.44
CA SER A 100 -7.14 -9.92 -16.56
C SER A 100 -6.41 -10.29 -15.26
N LEU A 101 -6.94 -9.88 -14.10
CA LEU A 101 -6.40 -10.26 -12.79
C LEU A 101 -6.49 -11.76 -12.53
N ARG A 102 -7.60 -12.39 -12.94
CA ARG A 102 -7.80 -13.83 -12.79
C ARG A 102 -6.79 -14.63 -13.60
N GLU A 103 -6.56 -14.26 -14.85
CA GLU A 103 -5.56 -14.91 -15.69
C GLU A 103 -4.14 -14.72 -15.16
N GLU A 104 -3.80 -13.50 -14.71
CA GLU A 104 -2.49 -13.24 -14.12
C GLU A 104 -2.26 -14.08 -12.86
N ALA A 105 -3.27 -14.18 -11.99
CA ALA A 105 -3.21 -15.02 -10.80
C ALA A 105 -3.00 -16.49 -11.17
N HIS A 106 -3.72 -16.97 -12.19
CA HIS A 106 -3.57 -18.32 -12.71
C HIS A 106 -2.16 -18.60 -13.23
N ARG A 107 -1.61 -17.71 -14.07
CA ARG A 107 -0.22 -17.83 -14.60
C ARG A 107 0.84 -17.86 -13.49
N ARG A 108 0.57 -17.19 -12.36
CA ARG A 108 1.47 -17.10 -11.20
C ARG A 108 1.15 -18.12 -10.11
N CYS A 109 0.26 -19.10 -10.37
CA CYS A 109 -0.16 -20.11 -9.40
C CYS A 109 -0.62 -19.53 -8.04
N THR A 110 -1.31 -18.39 -8.06
CA THR A 110 -1.80 -17.71 -6.85
C THR A 110 -3.30 -17.41 -6.94
N SER A 111 -3.93 -17.03 -5.82
CA SER A 111 -5.34 -16.62 -5.84
C SER A 111 -5.47 -15.15 -6.25
N VAL A 112 -6.63 -14.78 -6.81
CA VAL A 112 -6.93 -13.39 -7.16
C VAL A 112 -6.77 -12.47 -5.95
N ASN A 113 -7.23 -12.90 -4.77
CA ASN A 113 -7.08 -12.13 -3.54
C ASN A 113 -5.60 -11.94 -3.15
N LYS A 114 -4.77 -13.00 -3.21
CA LYS A 114 -3.33 -12.89 -2.91
C LYS A 114 -2.63 -11.95 -3.89
N LEU A 115 -2.97 -12.04 -5.18
CA LEU A 115 -2.46 -11.14 -6.21
C LEU A 115 -2.90 -9.69 -5.95
N CYS A 116 -4.18 -9.45 -5.67
CA CYS A 116 -4.73 -8.12 -5.41
C CYS A 116 -4.10 -7.49 -4.18
N ILE A 117 -3.99 -8.21 -3.05
CA ILE A 117 -3.30 -7.70 -1.86
C ILE A 117 -1.83 -7.38 -2.21
N SER A 118 -1.15 -8.23 -3.00
CA SER A 118 0.21 -7.95 -3.44
C SER A 118 0.31 -6.65 -4.26
N LYS A 119 -0.64 -6.40 -5.15
CA LYS A 119 -0.71 -5.16 -5.94
C LYS A 119 -1.09 -3.94 -5.08
N LEU A 120 -1.99 -4.09 -4.10
CA LEU A 120 -2.41 -3.01 -3.18
C LEU A 120 -1.30 -2.59 -2.20
N VAL A 121 -0.39 -3.51 -1.86
CA VAL A 121 0.76 -3.22 -1.00
C VAL A 121 1.86 -2.46 -1.76
N GLN A 122 1.88 -2.53 -3.09
CA GLN A 122 2.80 -1.73 -3.90
C GLN A 122 2.33 -0.27 -3.88
N ILE A 123 3.24 0.64 -3.52
CA ILE A 123 2.98 2.08 -3.56
C ILE A 123 2.74 2.48 -5.02
N ILE A 124 1.63 3.17 -5.25
CA ILE A 124 1.28 3.76 -6.54
C ILE A 124 1.87 5.17 -6.57
N ASP A 125 2.46 5.57 -7.71
CA ASP A 125 2.88 6.96 -7.93
C ASP A 125 1.68 7.91 -7.75
N ASP A 126 1.84 8.96 -6.97
CA ASP A 126 0.79 9.95 -6.68
C ASP A 126 0.15 10.53 -7.95
N GLN A 127 0.88 10.57 -9.09
CA GLN A 127 0.35 11.03 -10.38
C GLN A 127 -0.63 10.06 -11.04
N LEU A 128 -0.67 8.80 -10.59
CA LEU A 128 -1.57 7.75 -11.10
C LEU A 128 -2.85 7.61 -10.27
N ILE A 129 -2.98 8.39 -9.19
CA ILE A 129 -4.19 8.48 -8.39
C ILE A 129 -5.06 9.58 -9.01
N PRO A 130 -6.22 9.26 -9.62
CA PRO A 130 -7.09 10.28 -10.19
C PRO A 130 -7.53 11.23 -9.07
N SER A 131 -7.29 12.54 -9.27
CA SER A 131 -7.73 13.58 -8.34
C SER A 131 -9.26 13.70 -8.44
N ASP A 132 -9.95 13.06 -7.49
CA ASP A 132 -11.39 13.12 -7.22
C ASP A 132 -12.33 13.18 -8.43
N ILE A 133 -12.83 11.99 -8.83
CA ILE A 133 -14.18 11.91 -9.40
C ILE A 133 -15.12 12.21 -8.24
N SER A 134 -15.67 13.44 -8.22
CA SER A 134 -16.70 13.90 -7.29
C SER A 134 -17.60 12.75 -6.85
N TRP A 135 -17.49 12.33 -5.59
CA TRP A 135 -18.47 11.44 -4.98
C TRP A 135 -19.80 12.20 -4.96
N ARG A 136 -20.55 12.12 -6.06
CA ARG A 136 -21.97 12.46 -6.05
C ARG A 136 -22.59 11.38 -5.18
N SER A 137 -22.82 11.73 -3.92
CA SER A 137 -23.77 11.03 -3.06
C SER A 137 -25.00 10.74 -3.92
N PRO A 138 -25.42 9.48 -4.09
CA PRO A 138 -26.71 9.22 -4.69
C PRO A 138 -27.72 9.83 -3.72
N SER A 139 -28.33 10.93 -4.13
CA SER A 139 -29.57 11.44 -3.56
C SER A 139 -30.52 10.26 -3.52
N GLY A 140 -30.71 9.66 -2.34
CA GLY A 140 -31.78 8.70 -2.15
C GLY A 140 -33.09 9.39 -2.55
N PRO A 141 -33.98 8.74 -3.30
CA PRO A 141 -35.28 9.33 -3.55
C PRO A 141 -35.96 9.54 -2.20
N GLY A 142 -36.20 10.81 -1.89
CA GLY A 142 -36.91 11.23 -0.70
C GLY A 142 -38.27 10.56 -0.67
N LEU A 143 -38.58 10.02 0.51
CA LEU A 143 -39.94 9.74 0.95
C LEU A 143 -40.80 10.97 0.61
N SER A 144 -41.73 10.82 -0.33
CA SER A 144 -42.81 11.79 -0.54
C SER A 144 -44.12 11.06 -0.82
N GLY A 145 -45.02 11.16 0.17
CA GLY A 145 -46.47 11.24 0.02
C GLY A 145 -47.19 10.18 -0.82
N ARG A 146 -47.77 9.19 -0.13
CA ARG A 146 -49.13 8.74 -0.43
C ARG A 146 -49.92 8.67 0.87
N GLY A 147 -50.55 9.80 1.22
CA GLY A 147 -51.91 9.69 1.74
C GLY A 147 -52.81 9.34 0.57
N ASP A 148 -53.74 8.42 0.78
CA ASP A 148 -55.13 8.49 0.29
C ASP A 148 -55.84 7.16 0.55
N GLY A 149 -56.88 7.21 1.39
CA GLY A 149 -58.08 6.39 1.26
C GLY A 149 -58.20 5.13 2.12
N GLU A 150 -58.78 5.27 3.32
CA GLU A 150 -59.66 4.22 3.86
C GLU A 150 -60.81 3.92 2.89
N PRO A 151 -61.27 2.66 2.85
CA PRO A 151 -62.71 2.47 2.86
C PRO A 151 -63.18 1.31 3.75
N GLY A 152 -64.26 1.56 4.49
CA GLY A 152 -65.33 0.60 4.78
C GLY A 152 -65.16 -0.28 6.01
#